data_AF-A0AB36YMG2-F1
#
_entry.id   AF-A0AB36YMG2-F1
#
_cell.length_a   1.000
_cell.length_b   1.000
_cell.length_c   1.000
_cell.angle_alpha   90.00
_cell.angle_beta   90.00
_cell.angle_gamma   90.00
#
_symmetry.space_group_name_H-M   'P 1'
#
loop_
_entity.id
_entity.type
_entity.pdbx_description
1 polymer ?
#
loop_
_entity_poly.entity_id
_entity_poly.type
_entity_poly.pdbx_seq_one_letter_code
_entity_poly.pdbx_strand_id
1 'polypeptide(L)' 'MTYSLDFDARALKEWKKLGDTVRQQFKKKLAEVLLKPRIEANRLHSLLDCYKI' A
#
# COMPACT_ATOMS: atom_id res chain seq x y z
N MET A 1 5.71 -5.64 15.87
CA MET A 1 5.86 -6.41 14.62
C MET A 1 5.75 -5.43 13.46
N THR A 2 6.88 -5.05 12.88
CA THR A 2 6.92 -4.14 11.72
C THR A 2 7.00 -4.98 10.46
N TYR A 3 6.00 -4.88 9.59
CA TYR A 3 6.09 -5.49 8.27
C TYR A 3 7.09 -4.71 7.42
N SER A 4 7.78 -5.40 6.52
CA SER A 4 8.65 -4.77 5.53
C SER A 4 7.83 -4.45 4.28
N LEU A 5 8.01 -3.25 3.73
CA LEU A 5 7.37 -2.85 2.48
C LEU A 5 8.25 -3.30 1.30
N ASP A 6 7.64 -3.98 0.35
CA ASP A 6 8.26 -4.28 -0.94
C ASP A 6 7.28 -3.94 -2.07
N PHE A 7 7.81 -3.53 -3.22
CA PHE A 7 7.01 -3.16 -4.39
C PHE A 7 7.25 -4.14 -5.53
N ASP A 8 6.17 -4.69 -6.11
CA ASP A 8 6.23 -5.37 -7.41
C ASP A 8 6.82 -4.41 -8.45
N ALA A 9 7.65 -4.92 -9.36
CA ALA A 9 8.31 -4.12 -10.38
C ALA A 9 7.33 -3.27 -11.22
N ARG A 10 6.11 -3.77 -11.48
CA ARG A 10 5.04 -3.05 -12.16
C ARG A 10 4.50 -1.92 -11.29
N ALA A 11 4.25 -2.20 -10.01
CA ALA A 11 3.77 -1.22 -9.04
C ALA A 11 4.80 -0.10 -8.81
N LEU A 12 6.10 -0.41 -8.78
CA LEU A 12 7.16 0.58 -8.65
C LEU A 12 7.23 1.52 -9.86
N LYS A 13 6.97 0.99 -11.07
CA LYS A 13 6.91 1.80 -12.29
C LYS A 13 5.74 2.79 -12.23
N GLU A 14 4.56 2.34 -11.82
CA GLU A 14 3.39 3.21 -11.64
C GLU A 14 3.60 4.21 -10.49
N TRP A 15 4.21 3.78 -9.39
CA TRP A 15 4.56 4.65 -8.26
C TRP A 15 5.45 5.82 -8.70
N LYS A 16 6.46 5.55 -9.54
CA LYS A 16 7.35 6.60 -10.06
C LYS A 16 6.64 7.59 -10.99
N LYS A 17 5.58 7.16 -11.68
CA LYS A 17 4.75 8.04 -12.54
C LYS A 17 3.82 8.95 -11.73
N LEU A 18 3.50 8.61 -10.48
CA LEU A 18 2.67 9.46 -9.63
C LEU A 18 3.38 10.80 -9.35
N GLY A 19 2.59 11.88 -9.36
CA GLY A 19 3.06 13.21 -8.95
C GLY A 19 3.47 13.26 -7.47
N ASP A 20 4.31 14.23 -7.11
CA ASP A 20 4.94 14.26 -5.78
C ASP A 20 3.94 14.30 -4.63
N THR A 21 2.92 15.15 -4.73
CA THR A 21 1.84 15.27 -3.74
C THR A 21 1.14 13.94 -3.49
N VAL A 22 0.83 13.21 -4.56
CA VAL A 22 0.11 11.93 -4.48
C VAL A 22 1.00 10.86 -3.85
N ARG A 23 2.29 10.80 -4.23
CA ARG A 23 3.26 9.90 -3.59
C ARG A 23 3.40 10.17 -2.10
N GLN A 24 3.44 11.44 -1.68
CA GLN A 24 3.53 11.78 -0.26
C GLN A 24 2.30 11.34 0.54
N GLN A 25 1.09 11.51 -0.03
CA GLN A 25 -0.15 11.03 0.59
C GLN A 25 -0.15 9.52 0.75
N PHE A 26 0.20 8.78 -0.30
CA PHE A 26 0.30 7.33 -0.23
C PHE A 26 1.41 6.84 0.70
N LYS A 27 2.54 7.54 0.78
CA LYS A 27 3.63 7.19 1.70
C LYS A 27 3.19 7.27 3.16
N LYS A 28 2.39 8.27 3.53
CA LYS A 28 1.79 8.38 4.86
C LYS A 28 0.86 7.20 5.16
N LYS A 29 -0.08 6.92 4.25
CA LYS A 29 -0.97 5.75 4.37
C LYS A 29 -0.21 4.43 4.45
N LEU A 30 0.81 4.22 3.63
CA LEU A 30 1.64 3.01 3.65
C LEU A 30 2.33 2.85 5.00
N ALA A 31 2.85 3.92 5.59
CA ALA A 31 3.47 3.87 6.92
C ALA A 31 2.47 3.42 8.01
N GLU A 32 1.22 3.88 7.95
CA GLU A 32 0.14 3.44 8.85
C GLU A 32 -0.22 1.96 8.63
N VAL A 33 -0.33 1.54 7.36
CA VAL A 33 -0.63 0.14 6.99
C VAL A 33 0.50 -0.80 7.41
N LEU A 34 1.76 -0.37 7.42
CA LEU A 34 2.87 -1.22 7.89
C LEU A 34 2.79 -1.54 9.39
N LEU A 35 2.11 -0.69 10.18
CA LEU A 35 1.83 -0.96 11.60
C LEU A 35 0.69 -1.97 11.75
N LYS A 36 -0.35 -1.88 10.90
CA LYS A 36 -1.51 -2.78 10.91
C LYS A 36 -1.97 -3.09 9.47
N PRO A 37 -1.39 -4.12 8.82
CA PRO A 37 -1.68 -4.38 7.40
C PRO A 37 -3.04 -5.01 7.16
N ARG A 38 -3.60 -5.68 8.18
CA ARG A 38 -4.92 -6.32 8.11
C ARG A 38 -6.01 -5.35 8.52
N ILE A 39 -6.59 -4.68 7.51
CA ILE A 39 -7.71 -3.76 7.66
C ILE A 39 -8.92 -4.40 6.98
N GLU A 40 -9.74 -5.15 7.72
CA GLU A 40 -10.87 -5.92 7.14
C GLU A 40 -11.82 -5.06 6.31
N ALA A 41 -12.00 -3.78 6.65
CA ALA A 41 -12.82 -2.85 5.87
C ALA A 41 -12.31 -2.62 4.43
N ASN A 42 -11.00 -2.76 4.21
CA ASN A 42 -10.38 -2.55 2.91
C ASN A 42 -10.13 -3.85 2.15
N ARG A 43 -10.53 -5.00 2.71
CA ARG A 43 -10.26 -6.31 2.15
C ARG A 43 -10.94 -6.48 0.79
N LEU A 44 -10.21 -7.04 -0.16
CA LEU A 44 -10.77 -7.42 -1.45
C LEU A 44 -11.58 -8.71 -1.31
N HIS A 45 -12.81 -8.70 -1.81
CA HIS A 45 -13.73 -9.84 -1.70
C HIS A 45 -13.19 -11.11 -2.38
N SER A 46 -12.47 -10.96 -3.50
CA SER A 46 -12.03 -12.09 -4.33
C SER A 46 -10.60 -12.54 -4.05
N LEU A 47 -9.84 -11.82 -3.20
CA LEU A 47 -8.42 -12.08 -2.97
C LEU A 47 -8.13 -12.16 -1.47
N LEU A 48 -7.59 -13.29 -1.04
CA LEU A 48 -7.15 -13.51 0.35
C LEU A 48 -5.92 -12.63 0.65
N ASP A 49 -5.89 -12.05 1.86
CA ASP A 49 -4.86 -11.13 2.37
C ASP A 49 -4.54 -9.91 1.47
N CYS A 50 -5.46 -9.53 0.58
CA CYS A 50 -5.31 -8.34 -0.27
C CYS A 50 -6.24 -7.22 0.21
N TYR A 51 -5.68 -6.01 0.35
CA TYR A 51 -6.37 -4.85 0.92
C TYR A 51 -6.16 -3.60 0.03
N LYS A 52 -7.18 -2.74 -0.05
CA LYS A 52 -7.12 -1.44 -0.74
C LYS A 52 -6.42 -0.37 0.13
N ILE A 53 -5.75 0.57 -0.54
CA ILE A 53 -5.08 1.75 0.07
C ILE A 53 -5.66 3.04 -0.53
#